data_AF-A0A429MJC1-F1
#
_entry.id   AF-A0A429MJC1-F1
#
_cell.length_a   1.000
_cell.length_b   1.000
_cell.length_c   1.000
_cell.angle_alpha   90.00
_cell.angle_beta   90.00
_cell.angle_gamma   90.00
#
_symmetry.space_group_name_H-M   'P 1'
#
loop_
_entity.id
_entity.type
_entity.pdbx_description
1 polymer ?
#
loop_
_entity_poly.entity_id
_entity_poly.type
_entity_poly.pdbx_seq_one_letter_code
_entity_poly.pdbx_strand_id
1 'polypeptide(L)'
;PMFGLDPQARIDYGYGAITKLTPMAKKLIKTAYGKLPDRSYAGGTSNGGRHAMIAATRLGDQYDGILASTPGFHLPRAAAAQLYTAQQLRRVATDENDLSTALTLTERKVLAKAILDRCDALDGVADGLVQDVEACRTAFDIHKHVPVCSSTRDGTCLSTEQIDVLANIYRGPVNSAGQALYATQPFDPGLVGSNWASWKFESSVGTARDPVAVGILFQVPPDPTVTQNSRQFAFNFNFDTDYPKLSATNDVYTESSMSFMMPPDELNLDKLRNHGGKIIV
;
A
#
# COMPACT_ATOMS: atom_id res chain seq x y z
N PRO A 1 7.83 2.55 15.05
CA PRO A 1 7.52 1.10 14.87
C PRO A 1 8.04 0.17 15.98
N MET A 2 8.75 0.66 17.03
CA MET A 2 9.37 -0.21 18.06
C MET A 2 8.40 -1.07 18.87
N PHE A 3 7.12 -0.70 18.93
CA PHE A 3 6.09 -1.57 19.52
C PHE A 3 6.01 -2.94 18.81
N GLY A 4 6.46 -3.05 17.56
CA GLY A 4 6.52 -4.31 16.82
C GLY A 4 7.51 -5.34 17.41
N LEU A 5 8.31 -4.98 18.42
CA LEU A 5 9.10 -5.93 19.20
C LEU A 5 8.28 -6.65 20.28
N ASP A 6 7.04 -6.22 20.53
CA ASP A 6 6.10 -6.87 21.42
C ASP A 6 5.05 -7.64 20.59
N PRO A 7 4.96 -8.98 20.69
CA PRO A 7 4.02 -9.77 19.90
C PRO A 7 2.55 -9.36 20.11
N GLN A 8 2.16 -9.02 21.34
CA GLN A 8 0.79 -8.64 21.65
C GLN A 8 0.44 -7.28 21.03
N ALA A 9 1.37 -6.33 21.01
CA ALA A 9 1.19 -5.03 20.38
C ALA A 9 1.07 -5.14 18.86
N ARG A 10 1.72 -6.13 18.22
CA ARG A 10 1.46 -6.44 16.79
C ARG A 10 0.03 -6.87 16.56
N ILE A 11 -0.47 -7.80 17.38
CA ILE A 11 -1.85 -8.29 17.32
C ILE A 11 -2.83 -7.15 17.56
N ASP A 12 -2.58 -6.31 18.57
CA ASP A 12 -3.43 -5.17 18.90
C ASP A 12 -3.45 -4.12 17.79
N TYR A 13 -2.32 -3.85 17.16
CA TYR A 13 -2.25 -3.00 15.96
C TYR A 13 -3.01 -3.61 14.78
N GLY A 14 -2.87 -4.92 14.57
CA GLY A 14 -3.53 -5.70 13.53
C GLY A 14 -5.06 -5.66 13.64
N TYR A 15 -5.61 -6.40 14.60
CA TYR A 15 -7.06 -6.49 14.80
C TYR A 15 -7.49 -6.33 16.26
N GLY A 16 -6.58 -6.57 17.22
CA GLY A 16 -6.91 -6.70 18.63
C GLY A 16 -7.54 -5.44 19.22
N ALA A 17 -7.07 -4.25 18.84
CA ALA A 17 -7.66 -3.00 19.33
C ALA A 17 -9.14 -2.89 18.94
N ILE A 18 -9.50 -3.18 17.69
CA ILE A 18 -10.88 -3.07 17.20
C ILE A 18 -11.79 -4.09 17.88
N THR A 19 -11.35 -5.35 17.96
CA THR A 19 -12.13 -6.44 18.56
C THR A 19 -12.35 -6.25 20.05
N LYS A 20 -11.39 -5.64 20.76
CA LYS A 20 -11.51 -5.31 22.18
C LYS A 20 -12.36 -4.05 22.43
N LEU A 21 -12.11 -2.97 21.70
CA LEU A 21 -12.72 -1.65 21.98
C LEU A 21 -14.22 -1.61 21.65
N THR A 22 -14.67 -2.31 20.62
CA THR A 22 -16.07 -2.29 20.18
C THR A 22 -17.05 -2.73 21.30
N PRO A 23 -16.92 -3.92 21.90
CA PRO A 23 -17.81 -4.33 23.00
C PRO A 23 -17.63 -3.46 24.25
N MET A 24 -16.41 -2.97 24.54
CA MET A 24 -16.16 -2.07 25.67
C MET A 24 -16.91 -0.74 25.51
N ALA A 25 -16.83 -0.11 24.34
CA ALA A 25 -17.52 1.14 24.05
C ALA A 25 -19.03 0.98 24.12
N LYS A 26 -19.59 -0.09 23.54
CA LYS A 26 -21.04 -0.38 23.62
C LYS A 26 -21.51 -0.63 25.05
N LYS A 27 -20.71 -1.32 25.87
CA LYS A 27 -21.01 -1.51 27.30
C LYS A 27 -21.03 -0.18 28.04
N LEU A 28 -20.03 0.68 27.80
CA LEU A 28 -19.97 2.01 28.40
C LEU A 28 -21.19 2.87 28.00
N ILE A 29 -21.57 2.87 26.72
CA ILE A 29 -22.76 3.56 26.22
C ILE A 29 -24.01 3.05 26.93
N LYS A 30 -24.18 1.73 27.07
CA LYS A 30 -25.33 1.16 27.78
C LYS A 30 -25.38 1.58 29.24
N THR A 31 -24.24 1.59 29.94
CA THR A 31 -24.18 2.05 31.33
C THR A 31 -24.54 3.53 31.46
N ALA A 32 -24.05 4.37 30.55
CA ALA A 32 -24.25 5.82 30.61
C ALA A 32 -25.66 6.25 30.18
N TYR A 33 -26.25 5.59 29.18
CA TYR A 33 -27.49 6.03 28.55
C TYR A 33 -28.69 5.06 28.76
N GLY A 34 -28.50 3.97 29.50
CA GLY A 34 -29.54 2.97 29.77
C GLY A 34 -29.93 2.08 28.58
N LYS A 35 -29.35 2.31 27.39
CA LYS A 35 -29.61 1.54 26.17
C LYS A 35 -28.37 1.41 25.28
N LEU A 36 -28.38 0.41 24.40
CA LEU A 36 -27.38 0.29 23.34
C LEU A 36 -27.59 1.36 22.24
N PRO A 37 -26.58 1.62 21.39
CA PRO A 37 -26.76 2.49 20.22
C PRO A 37 -27.90 2.01 19.33
N ASP A 38 -28.71 2.93 18.82
CA ASP A 38 -29.74 2.60 17.82
C ASP A 38 -29.10 2.20 16.49
N ARG A 39 -27.93 2.80 16.17
CA ARG A 39 -27.05 2.44 15.06
C ARG A 39 -25.58 2.56 15.46
N SER A 40 -24.72 1.77 14.83
CA SER A 40 -23.26 1.78 15.00
C SER A 40 -22.56 1.89 13.65
N TYR A 41 -21.62 2.82 13.52
CA TYR A 41 -20.85 3.03 12.30
C TYR A 41 -19.34 2.91 12.56
N ALA A 42 -18.61 2.35 11.61
CA ALA A 42 -17.15 2.38 11.58
C ALA A 42 -16.67 3.05 10.30
N GLY A 43 -15.54 3.75 10.36
CA GLY A 43 -14.95 4.29 9.15
C GLY A 43 -13.54 4.78 9.34
N GLY A 44 -12.79 4.78 8.25
CA GLY A 44 -11.42 5.26 8.24
C GLY A 44 -10.81 5.26 6.85
N THR A 45 -9.66 5.93 6.73
CA THR A 45 -8.86 6.00 5.50
C THR A 45 -7.52 5.30 5.71
N SER A 46 -6.88 4.77 4.65
CA SER A 46 -5.56 4.12 4.73
C SER A 46 -5.55 2.93 5.72
N ASN A 47 -4.70 2.94 6.76
CA ASN A 47 -4.73 1.92 7.82
C ASN A 47 -6.05 1.95 8.62
N GLY A 48 -6.72 3.11 8.71
CA GLY A 48 -8.08 3.20 9.23
C GLY A 48 -9.11 2.52 8.32
N GLY A 49 -8.91 2.56 6.99
CA GLY A 49 -9.72 1.82 6.03
C GLY A 49 -9.50 0.30 6.16
N ARG A 50 -8.25 -0.12 6.39
CA ARG A 50 -7.94 -1.51 6.77
C ARG A 50 -8.66 -1.90 8.05
N HIS A 51 -8.61 -1.06 9.08
CA HIS A 51 -9.33 -1.27 10.34
C HIS A 51 -10.86 -1.37 10.12
N ALA A 52 -11.43 -0.55 9.23
CA ALA A 52 -12.82 -0.67 8.83
C ALA A 52 -13.13 -2.03 8.16
N MET A 53 -12.25 -2.52 7.29
CA MET A 53 -12.36 -3.87 6.71
C MET A 53 -12.22 -4.98 7.78
N ILE A 54 -11.34 -4.82 8.75
CA ILE A 54 -11.22 -5.75 9.90
C ILE A 54 -12.51 -5.77 10.72
N ALA A 55 -13.13 -4.60 10.95
CA ALA A 55 -14.41 -4.52 11.61
C ALA A 55 -15.50 -5.24 10.79
N ALA A 56 -15.49 -5.09 9.46
CA ALA A 56 -16.45 -5.75 8.58
C ALA A 56 -16.35 -7.28 8.65
N THR A 57 -15.14 -7.85 8.57
CA THR A 57 -14.96 -9.31 8.53
C THR A 57 -15.02 -9.96 9.92
N ARG A 58 -14.54 -9.29 10.97
CA ARG A 58 -14.49 -9.87 12.33
C ARG A 58 -15.71 -9.52 13.18
N LEU A 59 -16.28 -8.31 13.00
CA LEU A 59 -17.34 -7.73 13.84
C LEU A 59 -18.52 -7.24 13.00
N GLY A 60 -18.82 -7.88 11.86
CA GLY A 60 -19.87 -7.41 10.96
C GLY A 60 -21.26 -7.29 11.60
N ASP A 61 -21.55 -8.09 12.63
CA ASP A 61 -22.78 -8.02 13.45
C ASP A 61 -22.79 -6.88 14.48
N GLN A 62 -21.70 -6.13 14.58
CA GLN A 62 -21.56 -5.00 15.51
C GLN A 62 -21.74 -3.64 14.85
N TYR A 63 -21.86 -3.57 13.52
CA TYR A 63 -21.94 -2.31 12.77
C TYR A 63 -23.04 -2.35 11.72
N ASP A 64 -23.79 -1.25 11.59
CA ASP A 64 -24.85 -1.09 10.59
C ASP A 64 -24.32 -0.42 9.30
N GLY A 65 -23.19 0.29 9.40
CA GLY A 65 -22.54 0.91 8.25
C GLY A 65 -21.03 1.02 8.42
N ILE A 66 -20.30 0.72 7.36
CA ILE A 66 -18.84 0.77 7.32
C ILE A 66 -18.38 1.60 6.11
N LEU A 67 -17.47 2.54 6.35
CA LEU A 67 -16.79 3.32 5.30
C LEU A 67 -15.29 3.02 5.31
N ALA A 68 -14.83 2.21 4.37
CA ALA A 68 -13.43 1.81 4.24
C ALA A 68 -12.75 2.55 3.08
N SER A 69 -12.28 3.78 3.32
CA SER A 69 -11.58 4.58 2.29
C SER A 69 -10.13 4.12 2.13
N THR A 70 -9.66 4.02 0.88
CA THR A 70 -8.27 3.67 0.50
C THR A 70 -7.64 2.57 1.38
N PRO A 71 -8.34 1.44 1.59
CA PRO A 71 -7.99 0.52 2.66
C PRO A 71 -6.68 -0.20 2.35
N GLY A 72 -5.69 -0.05 3.23
CA GLY A 72 -4.43 -0.80 3.16
C GLY A 72 -4.59 -2.24 3.63
N PHE A 73 -5.56 -3.00 3.11
CA PHE A 73 -5.93 -4.32 3.67
C PHE A 73 -4.89 -5.42 3.44
N HIS A 74 -3.95 -5.20 2.53
CA HIS A 74 -2.76 -6.04 2.30
C HIS A 74 -1.45 -5.32 2.72
N LEU A 75 -1.48 -4.56 3.83
CA LEU A 75 -0.39 -3.63 4.20
C LEU A 75 1.02 -4.24 4.22
N PRO A 76 1.26 -5.48 4.73
CA PRO A 76 2.60 -6.08 4.68
C PRO A 76 3.14 -6.24 3.25
N ARG A 77 2.28 -6.66 2.32
CA ARG A 77 2.63 -6.81 0.89
C ARG A 77 2.90 -5.44 0.25
N ALA A 78 2.06 -4.46 0.56
CA ALA A 78 2.19 -3.09 0.05
C ALA A 78 3.52 -2.45 0.48
N ALA A 79 3.89 -2.58 1.76
CA ALA A 79 5.14 -2.03 2.28
C ALA A 79 6.36 -2.71 1.64
N ALA A 80 6.34 -4.03 1.42
CA ALA A 80 7.40 -4.71 0.69
C ALA A 80 7.48 -4.27 -0.78
N ALA A 81 6.34 -4.06 -1.46
CA ALA A 81 6.31 -3.53 -2.82
C ALA A 81 6.87 -2.10 -2.93
N GLN A 82 6.80 -1.31 -1.86
CA GLN A 82 7.47 -0.01 -1.80
C GLN A 82 8.99 -0.16 -1.72
N LEU A 83 9.53 -1.18 -1.05
CA LEU A 83 10.97 -1.49 -1.09
C LEU A 83 11.41 -1.90 -2.50
N TYR A 84 10.60 -2.68 -3.21
CA TYR A 84 10.84 -2.97 -4.63
C TYR A 84 10.90 -1.69 -5.47
N THR A 85 9.97 -0.76 -5.24
CA THR A 85 9.99 0.55 -5.91
C THR A 85 11.30 1.28 -5.65
N ALA A 86 11.79 1.31 -4.40
CA ALA A 86 13.07 1.91 -4.08
C ALA A 86 14.24 1.27 -4.84
N GLN A 87 14.26 -0.07 -4.95
CA GLN A 87 15.27 -0.80 -5.72
C GLN A 87 15.23 -0.45 -7.21
N GLN A 88 14.03 -0.31 -7.80
CA GLN A 88 13.90 0.09 -9.20
C GLN A 88 14.37 1.54 -9.41
N LEU A 89 13.94 2.48 -8.56
CA LEU A 89 14.33 3.89 -8.67
C LEU A 89 15.83 4.10 -8.47
N ARG A 90 16.46 3.35 -7.55
CA ARG A 90 17.91 3.38 -7.31
C ARG A 90 18.71 3.20 -8.60
N ARG A 91 18.25 2.38 -9.54
CA ARG A 91 18.96 2.08 -10.79
C ARG A 91 19.17 3.30 -11.68
N VAL A 92 18.29 4.28 -11.60
CA VAL A 92 18.28 5.47 -12.48
C VAL A 92 18.40 6.79 -11.71
N ALA A 93 18.54 6.73 -10.39
CA ALA A 93 18.85 7.87 -9.55
C ALA A 93 20.27 8.36 -9.83
N THR A 94 20.47 9.68 -9.90
CA THR A 94 21.81 10.27 -10.01
C THR A 94 22.47 10.46 -8.65
N ASP A 95 21.68 10.38 -7.57
CA ASP A 95 22.14 10.32 -6.18
C ASP A 95 21.33 9.24 -5.43
N GLU A 96 21.98 8.18 -4.94
CA GLU A 96 21.30 7.11 -4.20
C GLU A 96 20.73 7.58 -2.85
N ASN A 97 21.21 8.72 -2.32
CA ASN A 97 20.66 9.35 -1.11
C ASN A 97 19.40 10.16 -1.39
N ASP A 98 19.14 10.51 -2.65
CA ASP A 98 17.95 11.23 -3.10
C ASP A 98 17.31 10.54 -4.31
N LEU A 99 16.36 9.65 -4.03
CA LEU A 99 15.62 8.93 -5.08
C LEU A 99 14.77 9.86 -5.96
N SER A 100 14.52 11.12 -5.58
CA SER A 100 13.78 12.05 -6.44
C SER A 100 14.54 12.40 -7.73
N THR A 101 15.86 12.20 -7.74
CA THR A 101 16.72 12.34 -8.92
C THR A 101 16.47 11.26 -9.99
N ALA A 102 15.87 10.13 -9.60
CA ALA A 102 15.49 9.05 -10.52
C ALA A 102 14.41 9.50 -11.52
N LEU A 103 13.49 10.36 -11.07
CA LEU A 103 12.36 10.84 -11.85
C LEU A 103 11.91 12.21 -11.35
N THR A 104 12.47 13.25 -11.94
CA THR A 104 12.20 14.65 -11.58
C THR A 104 10.74 15.04 -11.82
N LEU A 105 10.28 16.15 -11.25
CA LEU A 105 8.91 16.64 -11.50
C LEU A 105 8.63 16.86 -13.00
N THR A 106 9.59 17.37 -13.76
CA THR A 106 9.43 17.61 -15.20
C THR A 106 9.25 16.28 -15.94
N GLU A 107 10.06 15.28 -15.62
CA GLU A 107 9.94 13.92 -16.19
C GLU A 107 8.64 13.22 -15.77
N ARG A 108 8.15 13.42 -14.54
CA ARG A 108 6.82 12.93 -14.11
C ARG A 108 5.70 13.55 -14.92
N LYS A 109 5.81 14.82 -15.31
CA LYS A 109 4.85 15.49 -16.20
C LYS A 109 4.89 14.91 -17.62
N VAL A 110 6.05 14.49 -18.11
CA VAL A 110 6.16 13.78 -19.41
C VAL A 110 5.37 12.47 -19.37
N LEU A 111 5.56 11.66 -18.33
CA LEU A 111 4.79 10.43 -18.16
C LEU A 111 3.29 10.70 -17.98
N ALA A 112 2.91 11.65 -17.12
CA ALA A 112 1.51 12.01 -16.91
C ALA A 112 0.83 12.48 -18.20
N LYS A 113 1.52 13.29 -19.01
CA LYS A 113 1.01 13.70 -20.32
C LYS A 113 0.84 12.51 -21.26
N ALA A 114 1.81 11.61 -21.35
CA ALA A 114 1.71 10.43 -22.20
C ALA A 114 0.53 9.53 -21.80
N ILE A 115 0.25 9.41 -20.50
CA ILE A 115 -0.92 8.69 -19.97
C ILE A 115 -2.20 9.40 -20.43
N LEU A 116 -2.32 10.71 -20.20
CA LEU A 116 -3.51 11.49 -20.59
C LEU A 116 -3.79 11.45 -22.09
N ASP A 117 -2.75 11.55 -22.93
CA ASP A 117 -2.87 11.47 -24.39
C ASP A 117 -3.50 10.15 -24.87
N ARG A 118 -3.50 9.10 -24.04
CA ARG A 118 -4.12 7.80 -24.33
C ARG A 118 -5.38 7.50 -23.53
N CYS A 119 -5.48 8.07 -22.32
CA CYS A 119 -6.43 7.58 -21.33
C CYS A 119 -7.52 8.58 -20.94
N ASP A 120 -7.31 9.89 -21.13
CA ASP A 120 -8.21 10.95 -20.62
C ASP A 120 -9.64 10.73 -21.13
N ALA A 121 -9.83 10.73 -22.44
CA ALA A 121 -11.15 10.60 -23.06
C ALA A 121 -11.77 9.18 -23.01
N LEU A 122 -11.16 8.20 -22.34
CA LEU A 122 -11.68 6.81 -22.33
C LEU A 122 -12.97 6.68 -21.53
N ASP A 123 -13.20 7.54 -20.54
CA ASP A 123 -14.46 7.62 -19.79
C ASP A 123 -15.54 8.47 -20.50
N GLY A 124 -15.23 9.01 -21.68
CA GLY A 124 -16.12 9.84 -22.48
C GLY A 124 -15.94 11.34 -22.31
N VAL A 125 -15.05 11.81 -21.42
CA VAL A 125 -14.75 13.23 -21.21
C VAL A 125 -13.23 13.45 -21.23
N ALA A 126 -12.76 14.55 -21.84
CA ALA A 126 -11.35 14.95 -21.75
C ALA A 126 -11.23 16.10 -20.74
N ASP A 127 -10.88 15.79 -19.49
CA ASP A 127 -10.80 16.74 -18.38
C ASP A 127 -9.47 16.69 -17.60
N GLY A 128 -8.51 15.90 -18.08
CA GLY A 128 -7.21 15.72 -17.45
C GLY A 128 -7.22 14.69 -16.32
N LEU A 129 -8.25 13.84 -16.24
CA LEU A 129 -8.35 12.74 -15.29
C LEU A 129 -8.37 11.40 -16.03
N VAL A 130 -8.16 10.31 -15.30
CA VAL A 130 -8.36 8.96 -15.82
C VAL A 130 -9.39 8.28 -14.95
N GLN A 131 -10.68 8.37 -15.29
CA GLN A 131 -11.75 7.71 -14.51
C GLN A 131 -11.95 6.27 -14.95
N ASP A 132 -11.73 5.93 -16.23
CA ASP A 132 -11.72 4.55 -16.71
C ASP A 132 -10.31 3.94 -16.67
N VAL A 133 -9.90 3.59 -15.45
CA VAL A 133 -8.58 3.01 -15.15
C VAL A 133 -8.37 1.65 -15.84
N GLU A 134 -9.44 0.87 -16.04
CA GLU A 134 -9.36 -0.45 -16.67
C GLU A 134 -9.18 -0.33 -18.18
N ALA A 135 -9.92 0.57 -18.84
CA ALA A 135 -9.67 0.89 -20.24
C ALA A 135 -8.24 1.44 -20.44
N CYS A 136 -7.80 2.36 -19.59
CA CYS A 136 -6.45 2.92 -19.65
C CYS A 136 -5.36 1.84 -19.54
N ARG A 137 -5.54 0.84 -18.67
CA ARG A 137 -4.60 -0.29 -18.53
C ARG A 137 -4.34 -1.02 -19.85
N THR A 138 -5.33 -1.08 -20.74
CA THR A 138 -5.21 -1.75 -22.04
C THR A 138 -4.78 -0.80 -23.16
N ALA A 139 -5.15 0.49 -23.08
CA ALA A 139 -4.88 1.49 -24.11
C ALA A 139 -3.46 2.09 -24.00
N PHE A 140 -2.88 2.11 -22.81
CA PHE A 140 -1.56 2.68 -22.56
C PHE A 140 -0.47 1.61 -22.45
N ASP A 141 0.60 1.78 -23.21
CA ASP A 141 1.83 1.00 -23.16
C ASP A 141 2.99 1.97 -22.94
N ILE A 142 3.65 1.84 -21.80
CA ILE A 142 4.70 2.76 -21.38
C ILE A 142 5.92 2.76 -22.32
N HIS A 143 6.26 1.61 -22.92
CA HIS A 143 7.39 1.51 -23.85
C HIS A 143 7.08 2.08 -25.22
N LYS A 144 5.80 2.06 -25.61
CA LYS A 144 5.34 2.57 -26.90
C LYS A 144 5.00 4.06 -26.87
N HIS A 145 4.44 4.54 -25.76
CA HIS A 145 3.81 5.86 -25.72
C HIS A 145 4.61 6.92 -24.99
N VAL A 146 5.57 6.55 -24.12
CA VAL A 146 6.42 7.55 -23.46
C VAL A 146 7.56 7.97 -24.40
N PRO A 147 7.81 9.29 -24.59
CA PRO A 147 8.92 9.76 -25.39
C PRO A 147 10.28 9.31 -24.83
N VAL A 148 11.09 8.67 -25.67
CA VAL A 148 12.45 8.22 -25.32
C VAL A 148 13.47 9.30 -25.68
N CYS A 149 14.39 9.60 -24.77
CA CYS A 149 15.46 10.55 -25.03
C CYS A 149 16.43 10.03 -26.10
N SER A 150 16.70 10.86 -27.12
CA SER A 150 17.73 10.59 -28.13
C SER A 150 19.15 10.90 -27.63
N SER A 151 19.27 11.71 -26.58
CA SER A 151 20.54 12.08 -25.94
C SER A 151 20.36 12.33 -24.44
N THR A 152 20.76 13.48 -23.91
CA THR A 152 20.69 13.80 -22.49
C THR A 152 19.26 13.91 -21.98
N ARG A 153 19.05 13.54 -20.71
CA ARG A 153 17.81 13.79 -19.97
C ARG A 153 17.63 15.30 -19.75
N ASP A 154 16.87 15.94 -20.62
CA ASP A 154 16.57 17.39 -20.55
C ASP A 154 15.19 17.69 -19.92
N GLY A 155 14.47 16.64 -19.50
CA GLY A 155 13.14 16.73 -18.91
C GLY A 155 11.99 16.72 -19.92
N THR A 156 12.25 16.60 -21.22
CA THR A 156 11.22 16.50 -22.27
C THR A 156 10.89 15.05 -22.67
N CYS A 157 11.69 14.09 -22.18
CA CYS A 157 11.65 12.67 -22.48
C CYS A 157 12.14 11.86 -21.27
N LEU A 158 11.99 10.55 -21.30
CA LEU A 158 12.61 9.62 -20.35
C LEU A 158 13.69 8.78 -21.05
N SER A 159 14.72 8.36 -20.32
CA SER A 159 15.65 7.34 -20.84
C SER A 159 14.95 5.99 -20.95
N THR A 160 15.49 5.10 -21.80
CA THR A 160 15.00 3.71 -21.89
C THR A 160 15.01 3.02 -20.53
N GLU A 161 16.06 3.22 -19.73
CA GLU A 161 16.16 2.60 -18.40
C GLU A 161 15.12 3.17 -17.41
N GLN A 162 14.80 4.47 -17.48
CA GLN A 162 13.71 5.04 -16.67
C GLN A 162 12.36 4.41 -17.04
N ILE A 163 12.11 4.20 -18.33
CA ILE A 163 10.89 3.56 -18.83
C ILE A 163 10.81 2.10 -18.32
N ASP A 164 11.90 1.33 -18.40
CA ASP A 164 11.94 -0.05 -17.90
C ASP A 164 11.72 -0.12 -16.38
N VAL A 165 12.36 0.77 -15.62
CA VAL A 165 12.16 0.93 -14.17
C VAL A 165 10.70 1.23 -13.84
N LEU A 166 10.08 2.16 -14.57
CA LEU A 166 8.67 2.51 -14.37
C LEU A 166 7.74 1.37 -14.74
N ALA A 167 7.98 0.68 -15.86
CA ALA A 167 7.23 -0.50 -16.26
C ALA A 167 7.26 -1.59 -15.16
N ASN A 168 8.42 -1.81 -14.56
CA ASN A 168 8.57 -2.72 -13.42
C ASN A 168 7.79 -2.25 -12.19
N ILE A 169 7.83 -0.95 -11.85
CA ILE A 169 7.06 -0.38 -10.73
C ILE A 169 5.56 -0.55 -10.93
N TYR A 170 5.06 -0.30 -12.16
CA TYR A 170 3.65 -0.49 -12.51
C TYR A 170 3.23 -1.96 -12.48
N ARG A 171 4.11 -2.88 -12.88
CA ARG A 171 3.86 -4.33 -12.79
C ARG A 171 3.88 -4.85 -11.34
N GLY A 172 4.72 -4.26 -10.48
CA GLY A 172 4.93 -4.70 -9.11
C GLY A 172 5.99 -5.81 -8.97
N PRO A 173 6.34 -6.17 -7.71
CA PRO A 173 7.38 -7.15 -7.43
C PRO A 173 6.98 -8.56 -7.87
N VAL A 174 7.90 -9.25 -8.54
CA VAL A 174 7.85 -10.68 -8.84
C VAL A 174 9.09 -11.36 -8.27
N ASN A 175 8.94 -12.56 -7.73
CA ASN A 175 10.09 -13.36 -7.26
C ASN A 175 10.75 -14.12 -8.41
N SER A 176 11.84 -14.83 -8.11
CA SER A 176 12.59 -15.63 -9.12
C SER A 176 11.75 -16.75 -9.76
N ALA A 177 10.69 -17.21 -9.10
CA ALA A 177 9.74 -18.18 -9.61
C ALA A 177 8.62 -17.55 -10.49
N GLY A 178 8.65 -16.24 -10.72
CA GLY A 178 7.65 -15.51 -11.52
C GLY A 178 6.33 -15.25 -10.79
N GLN A 179 6.27 -15.45 -9.47
CA GLN A 179 5.07 -15.18 -8.68
C GLN A 179 4.94 -13.69 -8.41
N ALA A 180 3.78 -13.12 -8.74
CA ALA A 180 3.45 -11.76 -8.34
C ALA A 180 3.25 -11.70 -6.82
N LEU A 181 3.97 -10.79 -6.15
CA LEU A 181 3.97 -10.68 -4.70
C LEU A 181 2.99 -9.62 -4.20
N TYR A 182 2.52 -8.73 -5.07
CA TYR A 182 1.50 -7.75 -4.76
C TYR A 182 0.68 -7.39 -6.02
N ALA A 183 0.02 -6.24 -6.01
CA ALA A 183 -0.82 -5.75 -7.11
C ALA A 183 -0.02 -4.95 -8.15
N THR A 184 -0.55 -4.90 -9.37
CA THR A 184 -0.17 -3.88 -10.35
C THR A 184 -0.67 -2.50 -9.90
N GLN A 185 -0.04 -1.44 -10.39
CA GLN A 185 -0.47 -0.06 -10.18
C GLN A 185 -1.18 0.47 -11.43
N PRO A 186 -2.27 1.25 -11.28
CA PRO A 186 -2.91 1.90 -12.42
C PRO A 186 -2.02 3.00 -13.01
N PHE A 187 -2.05 3.17 -14.32
CA PHE A 187 -1.51 4.35 -14.96
C PHE A 187 -2.42 5.54 -14.68
N ASP A 188 -1.91 6.52 -13.95
CA ASP A 188 -2.68 7.68 -13.49
C ASP A 188 -1.79 8.93 -13.53
N PRO A 189 -2.27 10.08 -14.05
CA PRO A 189 -1.52 11.32 -14.13
C PRO A 189 -1.21 11.93 -12.75
N GLY A 190 -1.88 11.49 -11.69
CA GLY A 190 -1.66 11.92 -10.31
C GLY A 190 -0.26 11.65 -9.75
N LEU A 191 0.60 10.91 -10.48
CA LEU A 191 2.02 10.77 -10.14
C LEU A 191 2.77 12.11 -10.05
N VAL A 192 2.24 13.18 -10.63
CA VAL A 192 2.79 14.55 -10.50
C VAL A 192 2.66 15.10 -9.07
N GLY A 193 1.73 14.57 -8.28
CA GLY A 193 1.44 15.02 -6.92
C GLY A 193 2.60 14.82 -5.94
N SER A 194 2.73 15.73 -4.98
CA SER A 194 3.75 15.66 -3.92
C SER A 194 3.59 14.44 -3.01
N ASN A 195 2.36 14.00 -2.77
CA ASN A 195 2.09 12.81 -1.95
C ASN A 195 2.64 11.54 -2.63
N TRP A 196 2.46 11.38 -3.95
CA TRP A 196 3.06 10.27 -4.70
C TRP A 196 4.59 10.31 -4.57
N ALA A 197 5.19 11.48 -4.76
CA ALA A 197 6.64 11.67 -4.66
C ALA A 197 7.18 11.29 -3.27
N SER A 198 6.54 11.75 -2.18
CA SER A 198 6.96 11.40 -0.82
C SER A 198 6.83 9.89 -0.54
N TRP A 199 5.78 9.23 -1.05
CA TRP A 199 5.67 7.78 -0.91
C TRP A 199 6.78 7.02 -1.64
N LYS A 200 7.10 7.43 -2.87
CA LYS A 200 8.04 6.70 -3.74
C LYS A 200 9.51 7.01 -3.45
N PHE A 201 9.84 8.25 -3.09
CA PHE A 201 11.23 8.70 -2.93
C PHE A 201 11.70 8.74 -1.48
N GLU A 202 10.80 8.95 -0.51
CA GLU A 202 11.16 9.11 0.90
C GLU A 202 10.67 7.92 1.74
N SER A 203 9.38 7.61 1.69
CA SER A 203 8.75 6.60 2.56
C SER A 203 9.24 5.17 2.28
N SER A 204 9.58 4.90 1.03
CA SER A 204 10.12 3.62 0.54
C SER A 204 11.51 3.27 1.06
N VAL A 205 12.23 4.26 1.61
CA VAL A 205 13.62 4.12 2.09
C VAL A 205 13.86 4.72 3.49
N GLY A 206 12.88 5.45 4.03
CA GLY A 206 13.02 6.22 5.26
C GLY A 206 12.79 5.42 6.55
N THR A 207 13.20 6.02 7.66
CA THR A 207 13.09 5.43 9.01
C THR A 207 11.70 5.55 9.65
N ALA A 208 10.73 6.16 8.95
CA ALA A 208 9.40 6.44 9.46
C ALA A 208 8.30 5.51 8.92
N ARG A 209 8.51 4.85 7.76
CA ARG A 209 7.47 4.08 7.05
C ARG A 209 7.91 2.69 6.61
N ASP A 210 8.11 2.46 5.30
CA ASP A 210 8.05 1.13 4.71
C ASP A 210 9.17 0.19 5.20
N PRO A 211 10.46 0.57 5.19
CA PRO A 211 11.54 -0.31 5.64
C PRO A 211 11.37 -0.75 7.09
N VAL A 212 11.07 0.20 7.98
CA VAL A 212 10.93 -0.07 9.41
C VAL A 212 9.66 -0.83 9.74
N ALA A 213 8.59 -0.68 8.94
CA ALA A 213 7.39 -1.49 9.07
C ALA A 213 7.67 -2.94 8.63
N VAL A 214 8.33 -3.14 7.49
CA VAL A 214 8.74 -4.46 7.02
C VAL A 214 9.67 -5.13 8.04
N GLY A 215 10.75 -4.46 8.43
CA GLY A 215 11.79 -5.00 9.31
C GLY A 215 11.33 -5.25 10.74
N ILE A 216 10.54 -4.36 11.35
CA ILE A 216 10.20 -4.46 12.80
C ILE A 216 8.79 -4.96 13.03
N LEU A 217 7.83 -4.66 12.17
CA LEU A 217 6.42 -4.97 12.42
C LEU A 217 5.96 -6.21 11.66
N PHE A 218 6.36 -6.38 10.41
CA PHE A 218 5.76 -7.39 9.54
C PHE A 218 6.56 -8.68 9.43
N GLN A 219 7.89 -8.62 9.41
CA GLN A 219 8.68 -9.84 9.35
C GLN A 219 8.82 -10.53 10.72
N VAL A 220 9.06 -11.84 10.67
CA VAL A 220 9.46 -12.66 11.80
C VAL A 220 10.79 -13.37 11.47
N PRO A 221 11.82 -13.28 12.33
CA PRO A 221 11.89 -12.43 13.52
C PRO A 221 12.01 -10.94 13.17
N PRO A 222 11.50 -10.01 14.02
CA PRO A 222 11.77 -8.59 13.84
C PRO A 222 13.27 -8.26 13.84
N ASP A 223 13.63 -7.30 13.02
CA ASP A 223 14.96 -6.73 12.92
C ASP A 223 14.93 -5.24 13.28
N PRO A 224 15.28 -4.85 14.52
CA PRO A 224 15.36 -3.44 14.91
C PRO A 224 16.56 -2.71 14.29
N THR A 225 17.55 -3.43 13.74
CA THR A 225 18.75 -2.81 13.14
C THR A 225 18.44 -2.05 11.87
N VAL A 226 17.28 -2.30 11.24
CA VAL A 226 16.74 -1.51 10.12
C VAL A 226 16.69 0.00 10.42
N THR A 227 16.56 0.40 11.69
CA THR A 227 16.57 1.83 12.07
C THR A 227 17.92 2.50 11.90
N GLN A 228 19.01 1.73 11.89
CA GLN A 228 20.37 2.23 11.70
C GLN A 228 20.63 2.57 10.22
N ASN A 229 20.05 1.81 9.30
CA ASN A 229 20.21 2.04 7.87
C ASN A 229 19.01 1.55 7.03
N SER A 230 17.86 2.19 7.22
CA SER A 230 16.60 1.84 6.54
C SER A 230 16.69 1.87 5.00
N ARG A 231 17.51 2.77 4.45
CA ARG A 231 17.75 2.87 3.01
C ARG A 231 18.46 1.63 2.47
N GLN A 232 19.54 1.19 3.13
CA GLN A 232 20.22 -0.05 2.72
C GLN A 232 19.36 -1.29 2.95
N PHE A 233 18.55 -1.33 4.00
CA PHE A 233 17.57 -2.40 4.17
C PHE A 233 16.61 -2.48 2.98
N ALA A 234 16.04 -1.35 2.55
CA ALA A 234 15.15 -1.29 1.39
C ALA A 234 15.85 -1.78 0.11
N PHE A 235 17.06 -1.29 -0.13
CA PHE A 235 17.83 -1.63 -1.32
C PHE A 235 18.27 -3.09 -1.38
N ASN A 236 18.49 -3.74 -0.23
CA ASN A 236 18.97 -5.11 -0.16
C ASN A 236 17.87 -6.14 0.15
N PHE A 237 16.62 -5.70 0.34
CA PHE A 237 15.49 -6.58 0.62
C PHE A 237 15.31 -7.63 -0.48
N ASN A 238 15.44 -8.91 -0.13
CA ASN A 238 15.39 -10.00 -1.09
C ASN A 238 13.97 -10.60 -1.18
N PHE A 239 13.38 -10.56 -2.37
CA PHE A 239 12.00 -11.03 -2.58
C PHE A 239 11.85 -12.56 -2.61
N ASP A 240 12.94 -13.32 -2.65
CA ASP A 240 12.95 -14.78 -2.52
C ASP A 240 13.17 -15.22 -1.07
N THR A 241 14.00 -14.51 -0.28
CA THR A 241 14.40 -14.95 1.07
C THR A 241 13.85 -14.11 2.21
N ASP A 242 13.65 -12.81 2.03
CA ASP A 242 13.12 -11.93 3.08
C ASP A 242 11.60 -11.80 3.01
N TYR A 243 11.03 -11.74 1.80
CA TYR A 243 9.57 -11.67 1.62
C TYR A 243 8.79 -12.80 2.31
N PRO A 244 9.24 -14.08 2.29
CA PRO A 244 8.57 -15.14 3.03
C PRO A 244 8.49 -14.90 4.55
N LYS A 245 9.37 -14.08 5.13
CA LYS A 245 9.36 -13.75 6.57
C LYS A 245 8.10 -12.98 6.99
N LEU A 246 7.37 -12.36 6.05
CA LEU A 246 6.09 -11.70 6.33
C LEU A 246 4.99 -12.70 6.72
N SER A 247 5.10 -13.94 6.24
CA SER A 247 4.21 -15.05 6.53
C SER A 247 4.78 -16.01 7.61
N ALA A 248 6.00 -15.77 8.08
CA ALA A 248 6.66 -16.63 9.05
C ALA A 248 6.12 -16.43 10.47
N THR A 249 6.35 -17.44 11.31
CA THR A 249 6.09 -17.46 12.75
C THR A 249 7.28 -18.08 13.48
N ASN A 250 7.34 -17.93 14.80
CA ASN A 250 8.24 -18.68 15.68
C ASN A 250 7.64 -18.79 17.10
N ASP A 251 8.41 -19.30 18.07
CA ASP A 251 7.93 -19.52 19.44
C ASP A 251 7.47 -18.26 20.17
N VAL A 252 7.96 -17.08 19.77
CA VAL A 252 7.62 -15.78 20.38
C VAL A 252 6.55 -15.04 19.56
N TYR A 253 6.67 -15.07 18.24
CA TYR A 253 5.76 -14.46 17.28
C TYR A 253 4.93 -15.55 16.61
N THR A 254 3.91 -16.00 17.33
CA THR A 254 3.10 -17.17 16.95
C THR A 254 2.08 -16.88 15.83
N GLU A 255 1.88 -15.61 15.48
CA GLU A 255 1.02 -15.17 14.38
C GLU A 255 1.81 -14.30 13.40
N SER A 256 1.70 -14.61 12.10
CA SER A 256 2.40 -13.86 11.05
C SER A 256 1.65 -12.57 10.69
N SER A 257 2.37 -11.61 10.09
CA SER A 257 1.74 -10.34 9.70
C SER A 257 0.65 -10.50 8.66
N MET A 258 0.76 -11.49 7.77
CA MET A 258 -0.31 -11.81 6.83
C MET A 258 -1.59 -12.26 7.54
N SER A 259 -1.50 -12.84 8.74
CA SER A 259 -2.68 -13.23 9.53
C SER A 259 -3.26 -12.08 10.35
N PHE A 260 -2.43 -11.35 11.11
CA PHE A 260 -2.97 -10.32 12.01
C PHE A 260 -3.29 -8.98 11.32
N MET A 261 -2.67 -8.68 10.17
CA MET A 261 -2.90 -7.41 9.45
C MET A 261 -4.06 -7.49 8.46
N MET A 262 -4.28 -8.64 7.83
CA MET A 262 -5.28 -8.78 6.77
C MET A 262 -6.68 -9.05 7.36
N PRO A 263 -7.75 -8.50 6.77
CA PRO A 263 -9.10 -8.97 7.05
C PRO A 263 -9.18 -10.46 6.69
N PRO A 264 -9.59 -11.35 7.62
CA PRO A 264 -9.75 -12.76 7.29
C PRO A 264 -10.88 -12.93 6.27
N ASP A 265 -10.65 -13.76 5.24
CA ASP A 265 -11.61 -14.02 4.16
C ASP A 265 -12.24 -12.72 3.66
N GLU A 266 -11.39 -11.81 3.13
CA GLU A 266 -11.72 -10.40 2.94
C GLU A 266 -12.93 -10.12 2.01
N LEU A 267 -13.38 -11.13 1.26
CA LEU A 267 -14.58 -11.09 0.42
C LEU A 267 -15.84 -11.61 1.13
N ASN A 268 -15.69 -12.31 2.24
CA ASN A 268 -16.78 -12.85 3.03
C ASN A 268 -17.27 -11.84 4.07
N LEU A 269 -18.33 -11.12 3.67
CA LEU A 269 -19.00 -10.14 4.51
C LEU A 269 -20.37 -10.64 5.01
N ASP A 270 -20.54 -11.96 5.11
CA ASP A 270 -21.82 -12.59 5.44
C ASP A 270 -22.36 -12.13 6.79
N LYS A 271 -21.51 -11.95 7.81
CA LYS A 271 -21.95 -11.41 9.11
C LYS A 271 -22.55 -10.02 8.98
N LEU A 272 -21.88 -9.13 8.24
CA LEU A 272 -22.35 -7.76 8.01
C LEU A 272 -23.67 -7.77 7.21
N ARG A 273 -23.71 -8.54 6.11
CA ARG A 273 -24.89 -8.67 5.25
C ARG A 273 -26.08 -9.23 6.03
N ASN A 274 -25.90 -10.32 6.77
CA ASN A 274 -26.97 -10.99 7.50
C ASN A 274 -27.48 -10.14 8.69
N HIS A 275 -26.64 -9.26 9.24
CA HIS A 275 -27.05 -8.21 10.19
C HIS A 275 -27.82 -7.05 9.53
N GLY A 276 -27.83 -6.97 8.20
CA GLY A 276 -28.44 -5.87 7.44
C GLY A 276 -27.53 -4.64 7.30
N GLY A 277 -26.25 -4.78 7.64
CA GLY A 277 -25.25 -3.72 7.52
C GLY A 277 -24.80 -3.48 6.07
N LYS A 278 -24.23 -2.30 5.82
CA LYS A 278 -23.71 -1.90 4.51
C LYS A 278 -22.24 -1.49 4.60
N ILE A 279 -21.51 -1.68 3.51
CA ILE A 279 -20.13 -1.20 3.38
C ILE A 279 -19.97 -0.40 2.09
N ILE A 280 -19.20 0.68 2.18
CA ILE A 280 -18.64 1.41 1.03
C ILE A 280 -17.13 1.29 1.13
N VAL A 281 -16.50 0.91 0.02
CA VAL A 281 -15.05 0.81 -0.14
C VAL A 281 -14.61 1.79 -1.21
#